data_AF-A0A1Q7BCE7-F1
#
_entry.id   AF-A0A1Q7BCE7-F1
#
_cell.length_a   1.000
_cell.length_b   1.000
_cell.length_c   1.000
_cell.angle_alpha   90.00
_cell.angle_beta   90.00
_cell.angle_gamma   90.00
#
_symmetry.space_group_name_H-M   'P 1'
#
loop_
_entity.id
_entity.type
_entity.pdbx_description
1 polymer ?
#
loop_
_entity_poly.entity_id
_entity_poly.type
_entity_poly.pdbx_seq_one_letter_code
_entity_poly.pdbx_strand_id
1 'polypeptide(L)'
;MIGSGVSPPATIGLLRAVMQASTTKHDARWRDRYNDIDRTVESAVTKYAPPLQEHLTDKLFDPWVPFVAPGFPLDVLPSTVQQFVTAQAEVLGCDVASMAMTTIGAFSGALDHRFSLKMMRHGNWYARPRLWLLLCGDPSKKKTPLIDAATWPLEQYQNDLQSEYKLALSLAGDDKDAKPDPPLRLVVWDTTIEKLGELLARGDRGLLVKRDEFSGWIGQMEKYGGGRKGASADRAFWLKSISTNWNRTRAD
;
A
#
# COMPACT_ATOMS: atom_id res chain seq x y z
N MET A 1 -49.84 -4.03 4.56
CA MET A 1 -48.93 -3.22 3.72
C MET A 1 -48.12 -2.28 4.59
N ILE A 2 -48.72 -1.24 5.17
CA ILE A 2 -47.99 -0.28 6.02
C ILE A 2 -47.42 -0.93 7.30
N GLY A 3 -48.25 -1.66 8.06
CA GLY A 3 -47.78 -2.40 9.24
C GLY A 3 -46.84 -3.58 8.95
N SER A 4 -46.66 -3.94 7.68
CA SER A 4 -45.71 -4.95 7.21
C SER A 4 -44.45 -4.32 6.58
N GLY A 5 -44.25 -3.01 6.72
CA GLY A 5 -43.02 -2.31 6.28
C GLY A 5 -42.99 -1.82 4.83
N VAL A 6 -44.11 -1.88 4.08
CA VAL A 6 -44.16 -1.37 2.69
C VAL A 6 -44.21 0.17 2.72
N SER A 7 -43.40 0.83 1.89
CA SER A 7 -43.33 2.29 1.88
C SER A 7 -44.67 2.94 1.46
N PRO A 8 -44.98 4.15 1.98
CA PRO A 8 -46.23 4.84 1.64
C PRO A 8 -46.42 5.09 0.12
N PRO A 9 -45.40 5.54 -0.64
CA PRO A 9 -45.54 5.72 -2.09
C PRO A 9 -45.83 4.41 -2.84
N ALA A 10 -45.18 3.31 -2.43
CA ALA A 10 -45.42 1.99 -3.04
C ALA A 10 -46.84 1.48 -2.75
N THR A 11 -47.35 1.73 -1.54
CA THR A 11 -48.72 1.37 -1.14
C THR A 11 -49.75 2.16 -1.94
N ILE A 12 -49.57 3.47 -2.12
CA ILE A 12 -50.44 4.32 -2.95
C ILE A 12 -50.43 3.83 -4.40
N GLY A 13 -49.24 3.60 -4.97
CA GLY A 13 -49.10 3.12 -6.35
C GLY A 13 -49.81 1.79 -6.58
N LEU A 14 -49.66 0.83 -5.65
CA LEU A 14 -50.32 -0.46 -5.72
C LEU A 14 -51.85 -0.35 -5.62
N LEU A 15 -52.38 0.43 -4.67
CA LEU A 15 -53.83 0.61 -4.49
C LEU A 15 -54.46 1.28 -5.71
N ARG A 16 -53.79 2.28 -6.29
CA ARG A 16 -54.23 2.93 -7.54
C ARG A 16 -54.24 1.95 -8.71
N ALA A 17 -53.19 1.15 -8.86
CA ALA A 17 -53.11 0.13 -9.91
C ALA A 17 -54.20 -0.95 -9.76
N VAL A 18 -54.46 -1.42 -8.54
CA VAL A 18 -55.52 -2.39 -8.26
C VAL A 18 -56.90 -1.80 -8.55
N MET A 19 -57.16 -0.53 -8.19
CA MET A 19 -58.42 0.13 -8.50
C MET A 19 -58.63 0.33 -10.01
N GLN A 20 -57.58 0.66 -10.75
CA GLN A 20 -57.61 0.82 -12.21
C GLN A 20 -57.79 -0.52 -12.96
N ALA A 21 -57.25 -1.62 -12.40
CA ALA A 21 -57.41 -2.95 -12.97
C ALA A 21 -58.78 -3.58 -12.66
N SER A 22 -59.59 -2.96 -11.79
CA SER A 22 -60.91 -3.47 -11.44
C SER A 22 -61.91 -3.30 -12.59
N THR A 23 -62.80 -4.27 -12.78
CA THR A 23 -63.84 -4.23 -13.82
C THR A 23 -65.06 -3.37 -13.46
N THR A 24 -64.99 -2.63 -12.34
CA THR A 24 -66.08 -1.76 -11.87
C THR A 24 -66.19 -0.49 -12.71
N LYS A 25 -67.41 0.04 -12.88
CA LYS A 25 -67.63 1.26 -13.65
C LYS A 25 -66.96 2.46 -12.95
N HIS A 26 -66.14 3.22 -13.68
CA HIS A 26 -65.45 4.42 -13.18
C HIS A 26 -66.39 5.63 -13.03
N ASP A 27 -67.40 5.46 -12.19
CA ASP A 27 -68.38 6.47 -11.82
C ASP A 27 -67.81 7.50 -10.83
N ALA A 28 -68.63 8.46 -10.40
CA ALA A 28 -68.20 9.51 -9.47
C ALA A 28 -67.67 8.93 -8.16
N ARG A 29 -68.33 7.88 -7.65
CA ARG A 29 -67.93 7.20 -6.41
C ARG A 29 -66.56 6.52 -6.53
N TRP A 30 -66.26 5.92 -7.68
CA TRP A 30 -64.94 5.36 -7.95
C TRP A 30 -63.86 6.45 -7.92
N ARG A 31 -64.11 7.62 -8.54
CA ARG A 31 -63.15 8.74 -8.58
C ARG A 31 -62.91 9.34 -7.20
N ASP A 32 -63.97 9.51 -6.41
CA ASP A 32 -63.85 10.01 -5.04
C ASP A 32 -62.95 9.10 -4.20
N ARG A 33 -63.14 7.78 -4.31
CA ARG A 33 -62.28 6.80 -3.63
C ARG A 33 -60.85 6.81 -4.14
N TYR A 34 -60.65 6.93 -5.45
CA TYR A 34 -59.32 6.95 -6.06
C TYR A 34 -58.51 8.18 -5.59
N ASN A 35 -59.16 9.33 -5.49
CA ASN A 35 -58.55 10.57 -5.02
C ASN A 35 -58.30 10.55 -3.50
N ASP A 36 -59.10 9.80 -2.73
CA ASP A 36 -58.96 9.69 -1.27
C ASP A 36 -57.89 8.67 -0.81
N ILE A 37 -57.24 7.96 -1.74
CA ILE A 37 -56.21 6.95 -1.44
C ILE A 37 -55.06 7.57 -0.63
N ASP A 38 -54.60 8.77 -1.01
CA ASP A 38 -53.43 9.39 -0.39
C ASP A 38 -53.69 9.70 1.09
N ARG A 39 -54.83 10.32 1.39
CA ARG A 39 -55.28 10.60 2.76
C ARG A 39 -55.48 9.32 3.57
N THR A 40 -56.01 8.27 2.94
CA THR A 40 -56.25 6.98 3.59
C THR A 40 -54.93 6.30 3.95
N VAL A 41 -53.94 6.34 3.07
CA VAL A 41 -52.60 5.79 3.32
C VAL A 41 -51.89 6.60 4.40
N GLU A 42 -51.98 7.94 4.38
CA GLU A 42 -51.41 8.81 5.40
C GLU A 42 -51.96 8.52 6.81
N SER A 43 -53.29 8.33 6.91
CA SER A 43 -53.95 7.89 8.15
C SER A 43 -53.46 6.51 8.61
N ALA A 44 -53.23 5.59 7.68
CA ALA A 44 -52.72 4.26 7.99
C ALA A 44 -51.24 4.27 8.42
N VAL A 45 -50.41 5.14 7.86
CA VAL A 45 -49.04 5.39 8.33
C VAL A 45 -49.06 5.89 9.77
N THR A 46 -49.90 6.87 10.08
CA THR A 46 -49.99 7.41 11.44
C THR A 46 -50.40 6.35 12.47
N LYS A 47 -51.29 5.42 12.10
CA LYS A 47 -51.83 4.42 13.02
C LYS A 47 -51.03 3.12 13.12
N TYR A 48 -50.37 2.73 12.04
CA TYR A 48 -49.82 1.39 11.89
C TYR A 48 -48.39 1.36 11.34
N ALA A 49 -47.76 2.51 11.09
CA ALA A 49 -46.33 2.48 10.78
C ALA A 49 -45.61 1.86 11.98
N PRO A 50 -44.80 0.80 11.76
CA PRO A 50 -43.90 0.37 12.82
C PRO A 50 -43.05 1.58 13.23
N PRO A 51 -42.71 1.73 14.53
CA PRO A 51 -41.72 2.73 14.94
C PRO A 51 -40.52 2.55 14.02
N LEU A 52 -40.05 3.64 13.40
CA LEU A 52 -38.88 3.63 12.53
C LEU A 52 -37.82 2.83 13.27
N GLN A 53 -37.55 1.60 12.81
CA GLN A 53 -36.51 0.82 13.43
C GLN A 53 -35.24 1.63 13.21
N GLU A 54 -34.70 2.20 14.28
CA GLU A 54 -33.35 2.78 14.37
C GLU A 54 -32.28 1.69 14.12
N HIS A 55 -32.58 0.63 13.37
CA HIS A 55 -31.66 -0.47 13.11
C HIS A 55 -30.73 -0.20 11.93
N LEU A 56 -30.65 1.05 11.45
CA LEU A 56 -29.64 1.51 10.48
C LEU A 56 -28.66 2.54 11.07
N THR A 57 -28.77 2.87 12.37
CA THR A 57 -27.82 3.77 13.04
C THR A 57 -26.61 3.05 13.64
N ASP A 58 -26.54 1.71 13.55
CA ASP A 58 -25.29 0.97 13.74
C ASP A 58 -24.37 1.17 12.52
N LYS A 59 -23.85 2.39 12.46
CA LYS A 59 -22.74 2.90 11.65
C LYS A 59 -22.83 2.57 10.17
N LEU A 60 -23.63 3.37 9.45
CA LEU A 60 -23.36 3.61 8.03
C LEU A 60 -21.90 4.07 7.92
N PHE A 61 -21.04 3.23 7.33
CA PHE A 61 -19.65 3.58 7.08
C PHE A 61 -19.62 4.80 6.17
N ASP A 62 -19.16 5.94 6.68
CA ASP A 62 -18.93 7.13 5.88
C ASP A 62 -17.56 7.01 5.19
N PRO A 63 -17.50 6.80 3.86
CA PRO A 63 -16.24 6.66 3.14
C PRO A 63 -15.45 7.98 3.07
N TRP A 64 -16.04 9.11 3.49
CA TRP A 64 -15.45 10.44 3.44
C TRP A 64 -14.95 10.93 4.79
N VAL A 65 -15.25 10.22 5.89
CA VAL A 65 -14.61 10.50 7.19
C VAL A 65 -13.12 10.14 7.08
N PRO A 66 -12.20 11.04 7.48
CA PRO A 66 -10.79 10.74 7.50
C PRO A 66 -10.53 9.49 8.35
N PHE A 67 -10.04 8.43 7.72
CA PHE A 67 -9.65 7.23 8.44
C PHE A 67 -8.48 7.57 9.36
N VAL A 68 -8.73 7.58 10.67
CA VAL A 68 -7.68 7.73 11.68
C VAL A 68 -7.00 6.39 11.82
N ALA A 69 -5.86 6.22 11.13
CA ALA A 69 -5.04 5.04 11.28
C ALA A 69 -4.54 4.93 12.74
N PRO A 70 -4.51 3.73 13.33
CA PRO A 70 -3.86 3.55 14.62
C PRO A 70 -2.39 3.93 14.52
N GLY A 71 -1.84 4.47 15.61
CA GLY A 71 -0.41 4.76 15.70
C GLY A 71 0.44 3.52 15.47
N PHE A 72 1.66 3.71 14.96
CA PHE A 72 2.59 2.61 14.74
C PHE A 72 3.02 1.98 16.09
N PRO A 73 2.96 0.65 16.26
CA PRO A 73 3.34 -0.02 17.48
C PRO A 73 4.87 -0.07 17.62
N LEU A 74 5.44 0.93 18.29
CA LEU A 74 6.89 1.10 18.45
C LEU A 74 7.56 -0.03 19.25
N ASP A 75 6.80 -0.72 20.10
CA ASP A 75 7.23 -1.87 20.91
C ASP A 75 7.58 -3.11 20.07
N VAL A 76 7.14 -3.16 18.80
CA VAL A 76 7.54 -4.21 17.86
C VAL A 76 9.02 -4.07 17.43
N LEU A 77 9.60 -2.87 17.57
CA LEU A 77 10.98 -2.61 17.20
C LEU A 77 11.93 -2.93 18.36
N PRO A 78 13.17 -3.39 18.07
CA PRO A 78 14.21 -3.46 19.09
C PRO A 78 14.44 -2.10 19.74
N SER A 79 14.79 -2.08 21.02
CA SER A 79 14.93 -0.84 21.81
C SER A 79 15.86 0.20 21.17
N THR A 80 16.98 -0.22 20.60
CA THR A 80 17.91 0.67 19.88
C THR A 80 17.26 1.35 18.68
N VAL A 81 16.44 0.60 17.93
CA VAL A 81 15.73 1.12 16.76
C VAL A 81 14.59 2.04 17.20
N GLN A 82 13.89 1.69 18.27
CA GLN A 82 12.84 2.53 18.85
C GLN A 82 13.39 3.90 19.27
N GLN A 83 14.54 3.93 19.95
CA GLN A 83 15.22 5.17 20.34
C GLN A 83 15.66 5.98 19.12
N PHE A 84 16.24 5.32 18.12
CA PHE A 84 16.63 5.98 16.87
C PHE A 84 15.43 6.62 16.17
N VAL A 85 14.35 5.87 15.97
CA VAL A 85 13.14 6.33 15.27
C VAL A 85 12.49 7.50 16.00
N THR A 86 12.33 7.41 17.32
CA THR A 86 11.72 8.48 18.11
C THR A 86 12.57 9.76 18.09
N ALA A 87 13.88 9.64 18.30
CA ALA A 87 14.79 10.78 18.26
C ALA A 87 14.85 11.44 16.88
N GLN A 88 14.97 10.65 15.81
CA GLN A 88 15.03 11.20 14.44
C GLN A 88 13.70 11.81 14.01
N ALA A 89 12.56 11.21 14.41
CA ALA A 89 11.25 11.78 14.13
C ALA A 89 11.03 13.12 14.83
N GLU A 90 11.51 13.27 16.08
CA GLU A 90 11.46 14.52 16.83
C GLU A 90 12.36 15.59 16.20
N VAL A 91 13.62 15.26 15.91
CA VAL A 91 14.60 16.20 15.30
C VAL A 91 14.12 16.70 13.94
N LEU A 92 13.64 15.80 13.09
CA LEU A 92 13.14 16.18 11.78
C LEU A 92 11.74 16.79 11.87
N GLY A 93 10.99 16.57 12.95
CA GLY A 93 9.57 16.93 13.06
C GLY A 93 8.75 16.25 11.97
N CYS A 94 8.92 14.93 11.81
CA CYS A 94 8.18 14.08 10.89
C CYS A 94 7.37 13.03 11.66
N ASP A 95 6.49 12.33 10.95
CA ASP A 95 5.68 11.27 11.55
C ASP A 95 6.54 10.06 11.96
N VAL A 96 6.29 9.58 13.18
CA VAL A 96 7.02 8.45 13.79
C VAL A 96 6.79 7.17 13.00
N ALA A 97 5.56 6.94 12.50
CA ALA A 97 5.26 5.74 11.71
C ALA A 97 6.03 5.73 10.39
N SER A 98 6.10 6.88 9.73
CA SER A 98 6.87 7.07 8.49
C SER A 98 8.35 6.79 8.73
N MET A 99 8.93 7.36 9.79
CA MET A 99 10.32 7.11 10.17
C MET A 99 10.59 5.63 10.49
N ALA A 100 9.69 4.99 11.24
CA ALA A 100 9.77 3.55 11.56
C ALA A 100 9.76 2.70 10.29
N MET A 101 8.80 2.93 9.40
CA MET A 101 8.65 2.18 8.15
C MET A 101 9.87 2.33 7.26
N THR A 102 10.40 3.55 7.09
CA THR A 102 11.59 3.77 6.26
C THR A 102 12.84 3.14 6.86
N THR A 103 12.97 3.13 8.18
CA THR A 103 14.07 2.43 8.88
C THR A 103 13.98 0.92 8.65
N ILE A 104 12.79 0.33 8.71
CA ILE A 104 12.56 -1.09 8.37
C ILE A 104 12.92 -1.35 6.90
N GLY A 105 12.61 -0.42 6.00
CA GLY A 105 13.03 -0.46 4.59
C GLY A 105 14.55 -0.49 4.41
N ALA A 106 15.26 0.35 5.16
CA ALA A 106 16.73 0.34 5.16
C ALA A 106 17.27 -1.01 5.63
N PHE A 107 16.71 -1.61 6.70
CA PHE A 107 17.09 -2.96 7.12
C PHE A 107 16.82 -4.02 6.06
N SER A 108 15.71 -3.92 5.33
CA SER A 108 15.44 -4.83 4.22
C SER A 108 16.54 -4.81 3.16
N GLY A 109 17.08 -3.62 2.84
CA GLY A 109 18.21 -3.47 1.94
C GLY A 109 19.55 -3.87 2.55
N ALA A 110 19.70 -3.84 3.87
CA ALA A 110 20.91 -4.26 4.58
C ALA A 110 21.05 -5.78 4.70
N LEU A 111 19.93 -6.49 4.75
CA LEU A 111 19.88 -7.94 4.98
C LEU A 111 20.44 -8.72 3.78
N ASP A 112 21.21 -9.76 4.06
CA ASP A 112 21.71 -10.70 3.05
C ASP A 112 20.54 -11.43 2.35
N HIS A 113 20.60 -11.58 1.03
CA HIS A 113 19.50 -12.14 0.25
C HIS A 113 19.26 -13.64 0.52
N ARG A 114 20.23 -14.33 1.15
CA ARG A 114 20.11 -15.73 1.58
C ARG A 114 19.25 -15.87 2.82
N PHE A 115 19.03 -14.79 3.56
CA PHE A 115 18.20 -14.79 4.75
C PHE A 115 16.73 -15.03 4.40
N SER A 116 16.08 -15.93 5.16
CA SER A 116 14.66 -16.24 5.00
C SER A 116 13.99 -16.46 6.35
N LEU A 117 12.78 -15.91 6.48
CA LEU A 117 11.94 -16.02 7.65
C LEU A 117 10.98 -17.19 7.50
N LYS A 118 10.98 -18.11 8.47
CA LYS A 118 10.00 -19.20 8.51
C LYS A 118 8.68 -18.66 9.06
N MET A 119 7.69 -18.51 8.20
CA MET A 119 6.41 -17.86 8.55
C MET A 119 5.50 -18.76 9.38
N MET A 120 5.66 -20.08 9.27
CA MET A 120 4.85 -21.06 9.98
C MET A 120 5.75 -22.02 10.75
N ARG A 121 5.51 -22.16 12.06
CA ARG A 121 6.32 -23.03 12.94
C ARG A 121 6.46 -24.45 12.40
N HIS A 122 5.34 -25.03 11.94
CA HIS A 122 5.25 -26.39 11.42
C HIS A 122 5.05 -26.47 9.89
N GLY A 123 5.01 -25.33 9.19
CA GLY A 123 4.88 -25.28 7.73
C GLY A 123 6.23 -25.13 7.03
N ASN A 124 6.22 -25.31 5.71
CA ASN A 124 7.40 -25.10 4.85
C ASN A 124 7.37 -23.74 4.13
N TRP A 125 6.59 -22.79 4.64
CA TRP A 125 6.52 -21.45 4.06
C TRP A 125 7.62 -20.55 4.62
N TYR A 126 8.50 -20.11 3.73
CA TYR A 126 9.55 -19.14 4.01
C TYR A 126 9.29 -17.86 3.21
N ALA A 127 9.45 -16.71 3.87
CA ALA A 127 9.40 -15.39 3.25
C ALA A 127 10.77 -14.72 3.33
N ARG A 128 11.22 -14.11 2.24
CA ARG A 128 12.42 -13.26 2.27
C ARG A 128 11.99 -11.84 2.65
N PRO A 129 12.66 -11.16 3.59
CA PRO A 129 12.27 -9.82 4.04
C PRO A 129 12.70 -8.75 3.03
N ARG A 130 12.18 -8.83 1.80
CA ARG A 130 12.39 -7.85 0.72
C ARG A 130 11.19 -6.93 0.67
N LEU A 131 11.38 -5.69 1.09
CA LEU A 131 10.32 -4.71 1.23
C LEU A 131 10.38 -3.69 0.12
N TRP A 132 9.19 -3.33 -0.34
CA TRP A 132 8.96 -2.26 -1.28
C TRP A 132 8.15 -1.22 -0.56
N LEU A 133 8.75 -0.06 -0.33
CA LEU A 133 8.13 1.02 0.44
C LEU A 133 7.97 2.24 -0.44
N LEU A 134 6.78 2.80 -0.39
CA LEU A 134 6.44 4.08 -1.01
C LEU A 134 5.91 5.00 0.07
N LEU A 135 6.59 6.13 0.28
CA LEU A 135 6.13 7.17 1.17
C LEU A 135 5.23 8.15 0.42
N CYS A 136 3.96 8.16 0.79
CA CYS A 136 2.96 9.08 0.26
C CYS A 136 2.67 10.20 1.28
N GLY A 137 2.45 11.41 0.79
CA GLY A 137 2.17 12.57 1.60
C GLY A 137 2.19 13.83 0.75
N ASP A 138 1.75 14.95 1.30
CA ASP A 138 1.80 16.23 0.57
C ASP A 138 3.26 16.62 0.25
N PRO A 139 3.47 17.46 -0.78
CA PRO A 139 4.75 18.11 -0.99
C PRO A 139 5.23 18.81 0.30
N SER A 140 6.55 18.87 0.48
CA SER A 140 7.18 19.53 1.65
C SER A 140 6.92 18.88 3.01
N LYS A 141 6.40 17.65 3.07
CA LYS A 141 6.26 16.85 4.32
C LYS A 141 7.53 16.12 4.77
N LYS A 142 8.71 16.65 4.40
CA LYS A 142 10.03 16.14 4.84
C LYS A 142 10.30 14.67 4.47
N LYS A 143 9.81 14.23 3.30
CA LYS A 143 10.03 12.86 2.80
C LYS A 143 11.51 12.58 2.51
N THR A 144 12.16 13.43 1.70
CA THR A 144 13.59 13.26 1.37
C THR A 144 14.48 13.27 2.61
N PRO A 145 14.37 14.26 3.53
CA PRO A 145 15.18 14.25 4.75
C PRO A 145 14.94 13.02 5.64
N LEU A 146 13.71 12.50 5.68
CA LEU A 146 13.38 11.29 6.42
C LEU A 146 14.04 10.06 5.81
N ILE A 147 13.98 9.91 4.49
CA ILE A 147 14.65 8.81 3.79
C ILE A 147 16.16 8.91 3.98
N ASP A 148 16.74 10.11 3.85
CA ASP A 148 18.17 10.35 4.08
C ASP A 148 18.60 9.95 5.48
N ALA A 149 17.88 10.38 6.52
CA ALA A 149 18.21 10.05 7.90
C ALA A 149 18.14 8.53 8.16
N ALA A 150 17.12 7.85 7.63
CA ALA A 150 16.94 6.42 7.82
C ALA A 150 17.99 5.58 7.05
N THR A 151 18.43 6.02 5.87
CA THR A 151 19.41 5.28 5.05
C THR A 151 20.85 5.69 5.31
N TRP A 152 21.09 6.80 6.00
CA TRP A 152 22.42 7.32 6.31
C TRP A 152 23.39 6.27 6.87
N PRO A 153 23.03 5.38 7.82
CA PRO A 153 23.97 4.37 8.32
C PRO A 153 24.51 3.44 7.22
N LEU A 154 23.67 3.06 6.26
CA LEU A 154 24.08 2.23 5.11
C LEU A 154 24.95 3.00 4.14
N GLU A 155 24.64 4.27 3.91
CA GLU A 155 25.41 5.13 3.03
C GLU A 155 26.79 5.43 3.60
N GLN A 156 26.89 5.67 4.91
CA GLN A 156 28.18 5.84 5.60
C GLN A 156 29.04 4.59 5.45
N TYR A 157 28.49 3.42 5.78
CA TYR A 157 29.23 2.17 5.65
C TYR A 157 29.68 1.89 4.20
N GLN A 158 28.85 2.24 3.21
CA GLN A 158 29.26 2.19 1.81
C GLN A 158 30.40 3.18 1.48
N ASN A 159 30.36 4.39 2.02
CA ASN A 159 31.39 5.40 1.81
C ASN A 159 32.73 4.99 2.43
N ASP A 160 32.70 4.33 3.58
CA ASP A 160 33.89 3.79 4.24
C ASP A 160 34.56 2.73 3.35
N LEU A 161 33.78 1.75 2.87
CA LEU A 161 34.27 0.72 1.93
C LEU A 161 34.84 1.32 0.63
N GLN A 162 34.20 2.37 0.12
CA GLN A 162 34.69 3.07 -1.08
C GLN A 162 35.99 3.85 -0.80
N SER A 163 36.15 4.38 0.41
CA SER A 163 37.35 5.11 0.82
C SER A 163 38.54 4.17 0.99
N GLU A 164 38.34 3.02 1.64
CA GLU A 164 39.32 1.94 1.75
C GLU A 164 39.74 1.43 0.36
N TYR A 165 38.76 1.21 -0.52
CA TYR A 165 39.03 0.78 -1.90
C TYR A 165 39.86 1.82 -2.68
N LYS A 166 39.53 3.10 -2.59
CA LYS A 166 40.30 4.17 -3.25
C LYS A 166 41.73 4.24 -2.73
N LEU A 167 41.92 4.08 -1.42
CA LEU A 167 43.25 4.03 -0.81
C LEU A 167 44.04 2.83 -1.34
N ALA A 168 43.46 1.63 -1.32
CA ALA A 168 44.10 0.43 -1.84
C ALA A 168 44.43 0.54 -3.34
N LEU A 169 43.53 1.14 -4.14
CA LEU A 169 43.77 1.41 -5.55
C LEU A 169 44.92 2.40 -5.77
N SER A 170 45.05 3.43 -4.93
CA SER A 170 46.16 4.38 -4.99
C SER A 170 47.51 3.75 -4.65
N LEU A 171 47.52 2.76 -3.74
CA LEU A 171 48.71 2.01 -3.36
C LEU A 171 49.15 1.00 -4.43
N ALA A 172 48.19 0.43 -5.16
CA ALA A 172 48.46 -0.52 -6.25
C ALA A 172 49.11 0.14 -7.48
N GLY A 173 48.90 1.45 -7.69
CA GLY A 173 49.46 2.19 -8.82
C GLY A 173 49.05 1.59 -10.19
N ASP A 174 50.04 1.39 -11.07
CA ASP A 174 49.82 0.86 -12.43
C ASP A 174 49.88 -0.66 -12.53
N ASP A 175 50.23 -1.35 -11.43
CA ASP A 175 50.22 -2.80 -11.40
C ASP A 175 48.78 -3.30 -11.52
N LYS A 176 48.46 -4.01 -12.61
CA LYS A 176 47.10 -4.51 -12.87
C LYS A 176 46.75 -5.69 -11.98
N ASP A 177 47.74 -6.47 -11.54
CA ASP A 177 47.52 -7.69 -10.75
C ASP A 177 47.39 -7.36 -9.25
N ALA A 178 47.87 -6.19 -8.82
CA ALA A 178 47.71 -5.67 -7.47
C ALA A 178 46.42 -4.86 -7.25
N LYS A 179 45.59 -4.65 -8.27
CA LYS A 179 44.38 -3.83 -8.14
C LYS A 179 43.32 -4.57 -7.32
N PRO A 180 42.80 -3.97 -6.23
CA PRO A 180 41.74 -4.58 -5.45
C PRO A 180 40.45 -4.69 -6.26
N ASP A 181 39.59 -5.64 -5.91
CA ASP A 181 38.25 -5.72 -6.47
C ASP A 181 37.37 -4.57 -5.98
N PRO A 182 36.49 -4.01 -6.82
CA PRO A 182 35.55 -2.98 -6.40
C PRO A 182 34.61 -3.50 -5.28
N PRO A 183 34.38 -2.72 -4.22
CA PRO A 183 33.53 -3.17 -3.12
C PRO A 183 32.08 -3.31 -3.57
N LEU A 184 31.35 -4.19 -2.87
CA LEU A 184 29.92 -4.38 -3.10
C LEU A 184 29.15 -3.08 -2.87
N ARG A 185 28.18 -2.82 -3.74
CA ARG A 185 27.30 -1.65 -3.64
C ARG A 185 26.07 -1.99 -2.82
N LEU A 186 25.84 -1.23 -1.76
CA LEU A 186 24.75 -1.43 -0.79
C LEU A 186 23.57 -0.49 -1.04
N VAL A 187 23.82 0.71 -1.56
CA VAL A 187 22.78 1.71 -1.86
C VAL A 187 22.93 2.19 -3.30
N VAL A 188 21.82 2.17 -4.03
CA VAL A 188 21.74 2.61 -5.43
C VAL A 188 20.57 3.58 -5.60
N TRP A 189 20.79 4.62 -6.39
CA TRP A 189 19.82 5.67 -6.62
C TRP A 189 19.17 5.51 -7.98
N ASP A 190 19.82 6.01 -9.03
CA ASP A 190 19.37 5.90 -10.41
C ASP A 190 20.14 4.81 -11.15
N THR A 191 19.50 3.65 -11.33
CA THR A 191 20.08 2.50 -12.02
C THR A 191 19.10 1.94 -13.04
N THR A 192 19.64 1.48 -14.16
CA THR A 192 18.87 0.65 -15.09
C THR A 192 18.71 -0.77 -14.53
N ILE A 193 17.79 -1.54 -15.10
CA ILE A 193 17.52 -2.93 -14.70
C ILE A 193 18.75 -3.81 -14.94
N GLU A 194 19.46 -3.60 -16.04
CA GLU A 194 20.64 -4.37 -16.43
C GLU A 194 21.77 -4.12 -15.43
N LYS A 195 22.01 -2.85 -15.07
CA LYS A 195 23.03 -2.52 -14.09
C LYS A 195 22.66 -3.01 -12.69
N LEU A 196 21.38 -2.98 -12.32
CA LEU A 196 20.89 -3.55 -11.07
C LEU A 196 21.12 -5.07 -11.03
N GLY A 197 20.84 -5.78 -12.13
CA GLY A 197 21.12 -7.21 -12.26
C GLY A 197 22.60 -7.55 -12.13
N GLU A 198 23.48 -6.77 -12.77
CA GLU A 198 24.93 -6.92 -12.63
C GLU A 198 25.39 -6.72 -11.17
N LEU A 199 24.87 -5.69 -10.48
CA LEU A 199 25.22 -5.44 -9.09
C LEU A 199 24.75 -6.56 -8.15
N LEU A 200 23.53 -7.06 -8.35
CA LEU A 200 22.99 -8.19 -7.57
C LEU A 200 23.74 -9.50 -7.85
N ALA A 201 24.33 -9.67 -9.03
CA ALA A 201 25.11 -10.86 -9.36
C ALA A 201 26.50 -10.90 -8.70
N ARG A 202 27.02 -9.77 -8.22
CA ARG A 202 28.37 -9.67 -7.64
C ARG A 202 28.51 -10.23 -6.23
N GLY A 203 27.41 -10.39 -5.48
CA GLY A 203 27.52 -10.88 -4.11
C GLY A 203 26.17 -11.05 -3.43
N ASP A 204 26.23 -11.64 -2.23
CA ASP A 204 25.01 -12.05 -1.54
C ASP A 204 24.40 -11.03 -0.58
N ARG A 205 25.11 -9.94 -0.35
CA ARG A 205 24.60 -8.83 0.47
C ARG A 205 23.36 -8.20 -0.15
N GLY A 206 22.51 -7.67 0.72
CA GLY A 206 21.36 -6.87 0.31
C GLY A 206 21.78 -5.60 -0.41
N LEU A 207 20.83 -5.08 -1.20
CA LEU A 207 20.98 -3.84 -1.95
C LEU A 207 19.70 -3.02 -1.80
N LEU A 208 19.85 -1.78 -1.34
CA LEU A 208 18.78 -0.81 -1.22
C LEU A 208 18.70 0.05 -2.48
N VAL A 209 17.54 0.06 -3.14
CA VAL A 209 17.23 1.01 -4.20
C VAL A 209 16.50 2.20 -3.58
N LYS A 210 17.20 3.33 -3.45
CA LYS A 210 16.69 4.56 -2.87
C LYS A 210 16.22 5.50 -3.98
N ARG A 211 14.95 5.87 -3.97
CA ARG A 211 14.33 6.77 -4.97
C ARG A 211 13.51 7.83 -4.27
N ASP A 212 13.73 9.09 -4.66
CA ASP A 212 12.99 10.23 -4.13
C ASP A 212 11.81 10.64 -5.05
N GLU A 213 11.90 10.32 -6.35
CA GLU A 213 10.86 10.66 -7.33
C GLU A 213 10.13 9.42 -7.86
N PHE A 214 8.85 9.30 -7.46
CA PHE A 214 8.00 8.18 -7.89
C PHE A 214 7.67 8.21 -9.39
N SER A 215 7.41 9.40 -9.95
CA SER A 215 7.08 9.57 -11.37
C SER A 215 8.24 9.16 -12.29
N GLY A 216 9.47 9.56 -11.93
CA GLY A 216 10.69 9.16 -12.64
C GLY A 216 10.90 7.64 -12.59
N TRP A 217 10.58 7.00 -11.47
CA TRP A 217 10.70 5.55 -11.32
C TRP A 217 9.68 4.78 -12.16
N ILE A 218 8.40 5.18 -12.16
CA ILE A 218 7.37 4.58 -13.03
C ILE A 218 7.71 4.78 -14.51
N GLY A 219 8.18 5.97 -14.89
CA GLY A 219 8.62 6.24 -16.27
C GLY A 219 9.77 5.34 -16.72
N GLN A 220 10.68 4.97 -15.82
CA GLN A 220 11.76 4.02 -16.11
C GLN A 220 11.26 2.57 -16.28
N MET A 221 10.19 2.16 -15.58
CA MET A 221 9.55 0.86 -15.78
C MET A 221 8.80 0.73 -17.10
N GLU A 222 8.54 1.86 -17.78
CA GLU A 222 7.84 1.90 -19.07
C GLU A 222 8.76 2.24 -20.24
N LYS A 223 10.06 2.48 -19.98
CA LYS A 223 11.00 3.05 -20.97
C LYS A 223 11.22 2.16 -22.21
N TYR A 224 11.08 0.84 -22.09
CA TYR A 224 11.14 -0.09 -23.23
C TYR A 224 9.77 -0.32 -23.90
N GLY A 225 8.74 0.42 -23.47
CA GLY A 225 7.36 0.35 -23.94
C GLY A 225 7.01 1.26 -25.13
N GLY A 226 7.97 1.66 -25.96
CA GLY A 226 7.76 2.50 -27.16
C GLY A 226 6.90 1.88 -28.29
N GLY A 227 6.22 0.77 -28.03
CA GLY A 227 5.28 0.14 -28.94
C GLY A 227 4.31 -0.72 -28.14
N ARG A 228 3.05 -0.76 -28.59
CA ARG A 228 1.83 -1.35 -28.00
C ARG A 228 1.91 -2.78 -27.41
N LYS A 229 3.09 -3.43 -27.39
CA LYS A 229 3.37 -4.77 -26.85
C LYS A 229 4.59 -4.87 -25.90
N GLY A 230 5.42 -3.82 -25.74
CA GLY A 230 6.69 -3.89 -24.98
C GLY A 230 6.60 -3.58 -23.48
N ALA A 231 5.65 -2.74 -23.07
CA ALA A 231 5.50 -2.30 -21.66
C ALA A 231 5.10 -3.42 -20.68
N SER A 232 4.74 -4.61 -21.19
CA SER A 232 4.30 -5.75 -20.39
C SER A 232 5.47 -6.55 -19.78
N ALA A 233 6.63 -6.57 -20.44
CA ALA A 233 7.76 -7.41 -20.03
C ALA A 233 8.48 -6.87 -18.77
N ASP A 234 8.73 -5.57 -18.72
CA ASP A 234 9.39 -4.93 -17.57
C ASP A 234 8.51 -4.94 -16.32
N ARG A 235 7.20 -4.69 -16.48
CA ARG A 235 6.22 -4.82 -15.39
C ARG A 235 6.20 -6.25 -14.84
N ALA A 236 6.21 -7.25 -15.71
CA ALA A 236 6.28 -8.65 -15.30
C ALA A 236 7.60 -8.99 -14.59
N PHE A 237 8.73 -8.37 -14.98
CA PHE A 237 10.00 -8.50 -14.28
C PHE A 237 9.92 -7.97 -12.84
N TRP A 238 9.40 -6.75 -12.65
CA TRP A 238 9.24 -6.17 -11.31
C TRP A 238 8.28 -6.98 -10.43
N LEU A 239 7.17 -7.47 -10.98
CA LEU A 239 6.25 -8.38 -10.27
C LEU A 239 6.88 -9.74 -9.92
N LYS A 240 7.82 -10.25 -10.72
CA LYS A 240 8.61 -11.44 -10.38
C LYS A 240 9.67 -11.17 -9.32
N SER A 241 10.21 -9.96 -9.27
CA SER A 241 11.21 -9.57 -8.26
C SER A 241 10.65 -9.57 -6.84
N ILE A 242 9.37 -9.19 -6.67
CA ILE A 242 8.66 -9.30 -5.38
C ILE A 242 8.21 -10.74 -5.09
N SER A 243 7.69 -11.45 -6.10
CA SER A 243 7.07 -12.76 -5.91
C SER A 243 8.01 -13.96 -5.98
N THR A 244 9.34 -13.77 -6.09
CA THR A 244 10.26 -14.85 -6.48
C THR A 244 10.14 -16.07 -5.57
N ASN A 245 9.33 -17.04 -5.99
CA ASN A 245 9.35 -18.43 -5.61
C ASN A 245 10.64 -19.01 -6.18
N TRP A 246 11.76 -18.69 -5.53
CA TRP A 246 13.01 -19.37 -5.80
C TRP A 246 12.95 -20.72 -5.09
N ASN A 247 12.25 -21.68 -5.71
CA ASN A 247 12.43 -23.10 -5.45
C ASN A 247 13.82 -23.49 -5.95
N ARG A 248 14.87 -23.12 -5.21
CA ARG A 248 16.04 -23.99 -5.16
C ARG A 248 15.58 -25.17 -4.32
N THR A 249 15.20 -26.25 -5.00
CA THR A 249 15.39 -27.58 -4.44
C THR A 249 16.78 -27.59 -3.80
N ARG A 250 16.84 -27.79 -2.48
CA ARG A 250 18.07 -28.22 -1.83
C ARG A 250 18.44 -29.55 -2.46
N ALA A 251 19.22 -29.51 -3.54
CA ALA A 251 20.30 -30.45 -3.67
C ALA A 251 21.42 -29.89 -2.79
N ASP A 252 21.97 -30.78 -1.97
CA ASP A 252 23.07 -30.61 -1.02
C ASP A 252 22.64 -30.25 0.42
#